data_AF-A0A7S3SMW7-F1
#
_entry.id   AF-A0A7S3SMW7-F1
#
_cell.length_a   1.000
_cell.length_b   1.000
_cell.length_c   1.000
_cell.angle_alpha   90.00
_cell.angle_beta   90.00
_cell.angle_gamma   90.00
#
_symmetry.space_group_name_H-M   'P 1'
#
loop_
_entity.id
_entity.type
_entity.pdbx_description
1 polymer ?
#
loop_
_entity_poly.entity_id
_entity_poly.type
_entity_poly.pdbx_seq_one_letter_code
_entity_poly.pdbx_strand_id
1 'polypeptide(L)'
;GSSATTRPEGPMGAGEKPCTGQASAVFVIGLVAGTGCVIFSKTLFELKSEGLNGELLPFKPQVFQSWLMFFGMLFALPMYLGTEWLRARKARHDPALKAAMDAEPPVTVKTLLMLGLPAVFDLLSVLLMVAGLMHISASIWMLLRGGGIVFVALMKQFALGDRLTPAMWWGVGFIALAVTMVGLSPMLAEAPAPSEGDAAPAADSSGPLAGIALTIAGTFCQSLQYVYEEKVMAGDVQAPPWLLIGMEGFFGTLLCTLVVYPIAQIAPGPDHGVVESLPNTLLQIEHSQAIQQMALGFCVLVFILNSFSVLVTFMLSSVWHAILDNFRPITIWMCKSPHLSPYLPTSPPR
;
A
#
# COMPACT_ATOMS: atom_id res chain seq x y z
N GLY A 1 -27.62 -54.13 -2.08
CA GLY A 1 -28.00 -52.73 -1.78
C GLY A 1 -26.87 -52.08 -1.03
N SER A 2 -26.20 -51.11 -1.64
CA SER A 2 -25.26 -50.23 -0.94
C SER A 2 -25.38 -48.87 -1.59
N SER A 3 -26.20 -48.02 -0.98
CA SER A 3 -26.37 -46.62 -1.36
C SER A 3 -25.31 -45.84 -0.57
N ALA A 4 -24.18 -45.55 -1.22
CA ALA A 4 -23.19 -44.62 -0.68
C ALA A 4 -23.69 -43.20 -0.95
N THR A 5 -24.25 -42.59 0.09
CA THR A 5 -24.68 -41.20 0.12
C THR A 5 -23.44 -40.30 0.02
N THR A 6 -23.22 -39.73 -1.15
CA THR A 6 -22.26 -38.63 -1.36
C THR A 6 -22.76 -37.40 -0.59
N ARG A 7 -21.99 -36.97 0.42
CA ARG A 7 -22.18 -35.65 1.04
C ARG A 7 -21.77 -34.57 0.03
N PRO A 8 -22.48 -33.43 -0.02
CA PRO A 8 -22.10 -32.32 -0.89
C PRO A 8 -20.77 -31.74 -0.40
N GLU A 9 -19.80 -31.66 -1.30
CA GLU A 9 -18.57 -30.90 -1.10
C GLU A 9 -18.95 -29.42 -0.88
N GLY A 10 -18.49 -28.85 0.24
CA GLY A 10 -18.55 -27.41 0.47
C GLY A 10 -17.68 -26.64 -0.54
N PRO A 11 -17.77 -25.30 -0.58
CA PRO A 11 -17.14 -24.51 -1.62
C PRO A 11 -15.63 -24.76 -1.61
N MET A 12 -15.15 -25.35 -2.70
CA MET A 12 -13.72 -25.57 -2.95
C MET A 12 -13.00 -24.22 -2.86
N GLY A 13 -12.05 -24.12 -1.94
CA GLY A 13 -11.13 -22.98 -1.86
C GLY A 13 -10.50 -22.72 -3.22
N ALA A 14 -10.40 -21.44 -3.57
CA ALA A 14 -9.87 -21.01 -4.85
C ALA A 14 -8.39 -21.45 -4.96
N GLY A 15 -8.14 -22.57 -5.64
CA GLY A 15 -6.79 -23.00 -5.97
C GLY A 15 -6.06 -21.91 -6.77
N GLU A 16 -4.72 -21.84 -6.60
CA GLU A 16 -3.89 -20.83 -7.26
C GLU A 16 -4.13 -20.82 -8.78
N LYS A 17 -4.52 -19.66 -9.31
CA LYS A 17 -4.75 -19.48 -10.74
C LYS A 17 -3.42 -19.58 -11.49
N PRO A 18 -3.35 -20.25 -12.65
CA PRO A 18 -2.11 -20.39 -13.40
C PRO A 18 -1.57 -19.03 -13.86
N CYS A 19 -0.26 -18.81 -13.69
CA CYS A 19 0.42 -17.60 -14.16
C CYS A 19 0.30 -17.47 -15.69
N THR A 20 -0.48 -16.50 -16.14
CA THR A 20 -0.62 -16.14 -17.55
C THR A 20 0.33 -14.99 -17.91
N GLY A 21 0.70 -14.86 -19.20
CA GLY A 21 1.52 -13.73 -19.67
C GLY A 21 0.89 -12.35 -19.42
N GLN A 22 -0.44 -12.29 -19.28
CA GLN A 22 -1.13 -11.07 -18.88
C GLN A 22 -0.90 -10.75 -17.39
N ALA A 23 -0.94 -11.75 -16.50
CA ALA A 23 -0.69 -11.55 -15.07
C ALA A 23 0.75 -11.07 -14.81
N SER A 24 1.74 -11.60 -15.55
CA SER A 24 3.13 -11.14 -15.44
C SER A 24 3.30 -9.70 -15.94
N ALA A 25 2.64 -9.31 -17.04
CA ALA A 25 2.65 -7.93 -17.51
C ALA A 25 2.06 -6.96 -16.48
N VAL A 26 0.91 -7.32 -15.87
CA VAL A 26 0.28 -6.53 -14.80
C VAL A 26 1.21 -6.39 -13.60
N PHE A 27 1.89 -7.46 -13.20
CA PHE A 27 2.87 -7.44 -12.11
C PHE A 27 4.03 -6.49 -12.39
N VAL A 28 4.61 -6.55 -13.59
CA VAL A 28 5.73 -5.67 -13.99
C VAL A 28 5.29 -4.20 -14.03
N ILE A 29 4.09 -3.90 -14.54
CA ILE A 29 3.56 -2.53 -14.55
C ILE A 29 3.38 -2.01 -13.12
N GLY A 30 2.78 -2.81 -12.24
CA GLY A 30 2.65 -2.46 -10.82
C GLY A 30 4.00 -2.20 -10.15
N LEU A 31 5.00 -3.04 -10.43
CA LEU A 31 6.36 -2.88 -9.89
C LEU A 31 7.06 -1.60 -10.38
N VAL A 32 6.94 -1.28 -11.67
CA VAL A 32 7.50 -0.05 -12.25
C VAL A 32 6.80 1.19 -11.69
N ALA A 33 5.47 1.17 -11.64
CA ALA A 33 4.67 2.25 -11.05
C ALA A 33 5.01 2.46 -9.57
N GLY A 34 5.19 1.37 -8.81
CA GLY A 34 5.59 1.42 -7.41
C GLY A 34 6.98 2.00 -7.20
N THR A 35 7.93 1.67 -8.07
CA THR A 35 9.27 2.27 -8.07
C THR A 35 9.19 3.78 -8.34
N GLY A 36 8.40 4.17 -9.35
CA GLY A 36 8.12 5.56 -9.68
C GLY A 36 7.50 6.33 -8.51
N CYS A 37 6.52 5.74 -7.81
CA CYS A 37 5.87 6.35 -6.64
C CYS A 37 6.90 6.75 -5.58
N VAL A 38 7.86 5.86 -5.28
CA VAL A 38 8.87 6.14 -4.26
C VAL A 38 9.85 7.21 -4.71
N ILE A 39 10.23 7.22 -5.99
CA ILE A 39 11.11 8.27 -6.54
C ILE A 39 10.41 9.63 -6.46
N PHE A 40 9.19 9.74 -6.98
CA PHE A 40 8.41 10.99 -6.96
C PHE A 40 8.12 11.46 -5.54
N SER A 41 7.76 10.57 -4.62
CA SER A 41 7.57 10.89 -3.21
C SER A 41 8.85 11.45 -2.56
N LYS A 42 10.01 10.83 -2.81
CA LYS A 42 11.27 11.31 -2.25
C LYS A 42 11.67 12.66 -2.85
N THR A 43 11.58 12.81 -4.16
CA THR A 43 11.87 14.07 -4.84
C THR A 43 10.95 15.19 -4.35
N LEU A 44 9.66 14.90 -4.16
CA LEU A 44 8.68 15.83 -3.59
C LEU A 44 9.13 16.35 -2.21
N PHE A 45 9.67 15.48 -1.35
CA PHE A 45 10.17 15.83 -0.01
C PHE A 45 11.51 16.59 0.02
N GLU A 46 12.24 16.60 -1.09
CA GLU A 46 13.50 17.34 -1.22
C GLU A 46 13.31 18.75 -1.77
N LEU A 47 12.15 19.03 -2.39
CA LEU A 47 11.81 20.36 -2.89
C LEU A 47 11.65 21.35 -1.74
N LYS A 48 12.00 22.61 -2.01
CA LYS A 48 11.81 23.73 -1.09
C LYS A 48 10.79 24.69 -1.66
N SER A 49 9.96 25.27 -0.79
CA SER A 49 9.01 26.31 -1.15
C SER A 49 8.85 27.30 -0.01
N GLU A 50 8.36 28.48 -0.34
CA GLU A 50 8.08 29.55 0.60
C GLU A 50 6.82 29.21 1.41
N GLY A 51 6.97 29.09 2.73
CA GLY A 51 5.86 28.83 3.66
C GLY A 51 5.20 30.12 4.17
N LEU A 52 4.25 29.99 5.11
CA LEU A 52 3.49 31.11 5.68
C LEU A 52 4.36 32.22 6.29
N ASN A 53 5.56 31.90 6.76
CA ASN A 53 6.48 32.84 7.38
C ASN A 53 7.38 33.57 6.37
N GLY A 54 7.22 33.31 5.06
CA GLY A 54 8.11 33.82 4.01
C GLY A 54 9.48 33.12 3.95
N GLU A 55 9.69 32.07 4.75
CA GLU A 55 10.92 31.28 4.76
C GLU A 55 10.86 30.11 3.78
N LEU A 56 11.99 29.84 3.13
CA LEU A 56 12.18 28.69 2.24
C LEU A 56 12.34 27.41 3.06
N LEU A 57 11.26 26.67 3.23
CA LEU A 57 11.20 25.43 4.00
C LEU A 57 11.16 24.21 3.05
N PRO A 58 11.72 23.05 3.47
CA PRO A 58 11.56 21.81 2.73
C PRO A 58 10.09 21.33 2.80
N PHE A 59 9.54 20.90 1.66
CA PHE A 59 8.16 20.44 1.57
C PHE A 59 8.02 19.01 2.10
N LYS A 60 7.83 18.85 3.41
CA LYS A 60 7.71 17.53 4.06
C LYS A 60 6.35 17.23 4.73
N PRO A 61 5.20 17.53 4.10
CA PRO A 61 3.91 17.22 4.70
C PRO A 61 3.57 15.73 4.53
N GLN A 62 3.68 14.96 5.61
CA GLN A 62 3.43 13.52 5.64
C GLN A 62 1.93 13.17 5.61
N VAL A 63 1.09 14.01 6.24
CA VAL A 63 -0.36 13.84 6.25
C VAL A 63 -0.91 14.15 4.85
N PHE A 64 -0.42 15.23 4.22
CA PHE A 64 -0.74 15.53 2.82
C PHE A 64 -0.32 14.42 1.86
N GLN A 65 0.88 13.84 2.03
CA GLN A 65 1.28 12.73 1.16
C GLN A 65 0.33 11.53 1.31
N SER A 66 -0.07 11.19 2.53
CA SER A 66 -1.02 10.10 2.79
C SER A 66 -2.40 10.41 2.21
N TRP A 67 -2.86 11.65 2.37
CA TRP A 67 -4.11 12.13 1.75
C TRP A 67 -4.05 12.03 0.22
N LEU A 68 -2.94 12.46 -0.39
CA LEU A 68 -2.72 12.42 -1.83
C LEU A 68 -2.67 10.98 -2.36
N MET A 69 -2.20 10.03 -1.54
CA MET A 69 -2.24 8.61 -1.85
C MET A 69 -3.69 8.10 -1.97
N PHE A 70 -4.51 8.34 -0.95
CA PHE A 70 -5.94 7.96 -0.98
C PHE A 70 -6.71 8.70 -2.09
N PHE A 71 -6.41 9.98 -2.30
CA PHE A 71 -6.98 10.76 -3.39
C PHE A 71 -6.59 10.21 -4.77
N GLY A 72 -5.37 9.70 -4.93
CA GLY A 72 -4.96 8.99 -6.15
C GLY A 72 -5.80 7.74 -6.41
N MET A 73 -6.09 6.96 -5.37
CA MET A 73 -6.93 5.75 -5.49
C MET A 73 -8.39 6.08 -5.85
N LEU A 74 -8.90 7.25 -5.46
CA LEU A 74 -10.25 7.72 -5.80
C LEU A 74 -10.50 7.76 -7.32
N PHE A 75 -9.46 8.00 -8.15
CA PHE A 75 -9.58 8.02 -9.61
C PHE A 75 -9.94 6.65 -10.22
N ALA A 76 -9.86 5.56 -9.45
CA ALA A 76 -10.38 4.26 -9.86
C ALA A 76 -11.92 4.22 -9.96
N LEU A 77 -12.66 5.08 -9.22
CA LEU A 77 -14.12 5.16 -9.35
C LEU A 77 -14.57 5.68 -10.72
N PRO A 78 -14.09 6.85 -11.22
CA PRO A 78 -14.37 7.28 -12.59
C PRO A 78 -13.97 6.24 -13.63
N MET A 79 -12.83 5.56 -13.46
CA MET A 79 -12.40 4.50 -14.38
C MET A 79 -13.40 3.33 -14.38
N TYR A 80 -13.81 2.86 -13.21
CA TYR A 80 -14.82 1.82 -13.06
C TYR A 80 -16.14 2.22 -13.74
N LEU A 81 -16.68 3.39 -13.41
CA LEU A 81 -17.92 3.91 -14.00
C LEU A 81 -17.82 4.06 -15.52
N GLY A 82 -16.67 4.52 -16.03
CA GLY A 82 -16.40 4.62 -17.46
C GLY A 82 -16.38 3.25 -18.14
N THR A 83 -15.74 2.24 -17.51
CA THR A 83 -15.72 0.88 -18.05
C THR A 83 -17.08 0.21 -18.03
N GLU A 84 -17.88 0.41 -16.99
CA GLU A 84 -19.26 -0.08 -16.91
C GLU A 84 -20.17 0.63 -17.91
N TRP A 85 -20.01 1.93 -18.11
CA TRP A 85 -20.73 2.66 -19.15
C TRP A 85 -20.40 2.13 -20.56
N LEU A 86 -19.13 1.84 -20.84
CA LEU A 86 -18.71 1.23 -22.10
C LEU A 86 -19.25 -0.20 -22.26
N ARG A 87 -19.25 -1.01 -21.19
CA ARG A 87 -19.85 -2.36 -21.17
C ARG A 87 -21.35 -2.29 -21.45
N ALA A 88 -22.07 -1.40 -20.76
CA ALA A 88 -23.50 -1.17 -20.97
C ALA A 88 -23.82 -0.71 -22.39
N ARG A 89 -22.98 0.13 -23.00
CA ARG A 89 -23.15 0.56 -24.40
C ARG A 89 -22.95 -0.60 -25.39
N LYS A 90 -21.97 -1.48 -25.14
CA LYS A 90 -21.74 -2.69 -25.94
C LYS A 90 -22.86 -3.73 -25.76
N ALA A 91 -23.34 -3.91 -24.53
CA ALA A 91 -24.43 -4.84 -24.19
C ALA A 91 -25.77 -4.49 -24.88
N ARG A 92 -25.95 -3.24 -25.33
CA ARG A 92 -27.10 -2.87 -26.19
C ARG A 92 -27.05 -3.55 -27.57
N HIS A 93 -25.86 -3.87 -28.06
CA HIS A 93 -25.64 -4.47 -29.38
C HIS A 93 -25.31 -5.97 -29.28
N ASP A 94 -24.86 -6.45 -28.12
CA ASP A 94 -24.53 -7.84 -27.87
C ASP A 94 -25.42 -8.43 -26.74
N PRO A 95 -26.41 -9.28 -27.09
CA PRO A 95 -27.30 -9.89 -26.11
C PRO A 95 -26.60 -10.88 -25.18
N ALA A 96 -25.47 -11.48 -25.59
CA ALA A 96 -24.71 -12.38 -24.72
C ALA A 96 -24.01 -11.61 -23.60
N LEU A 97 -23.43 -10.44 -23.93
CA LEU A 97 -22.84 -9.55 -22.93
C LEU A 97 -23.90 -8.99 -21.97
N LYS A 98 -25.10 -8.68 -22.47
CA LYS A 98 -26.22 -8.23 -21.62
C LYS A 98 -26.64 -9.31 -20.63
N ALA A 99 -26.82 -10.55 -21.09
CA ALA A 99 -27.16 -11.66 -20.21
C ALA A 99 -26.08 -11.93 -19.15
N ALA A 100 -24.81 -11.76 -19.50
CA ALA A 100 -23.71 -11.86 -18.54
C ALA A 100 -23.75 -10.75 -17.47
N MET A 101 -24.00 -9.49 -17.88
CA MET A 101 -24.12 -8.36 -16.95
C MET A 101 -25.34 -8.50 -16.02
N ASP A 102 -26.48 -8.96 -16.54
CA ASP A 102 -27.69 -9.16 -15.74
C ASP A 102 -27.55 -10.32 -14.72
N ALA A 103 -26.58 -11.22 -14.94
CA ALA A 103 -26.25 -12.32 -14.03
C ALA A 103 -25.22 -11.93 -12.94
N GLU A 104 -24.50 -10.83 -13.10
CA GLU A 104 -23.57 -10.32 -12.09
C GLU A 104 -24.36 -9.78 -10.87
N PRO A 105 -23.90 -10.04 -9.63
CA PRO A 105 -24.60 -9.57 -8.44
C PRO A 105 -24.63 -8.03 -8.38
N PRO A 106 -25.79 -7.40 -8.07
CA PRO A 106 -25.89 -5.96 -8.06
C PRO A 106 -25.06 -5.35 -6.93
N VAL A 107 -24.30 -4.31 -7.26
CA VAL A 107 -23.56 -3.52 -6.27
C VAL A 107 -24.56 -2.83 -5.34
N THR A 108 -24.67 -3.35 -4.13
CA THR A 108 -25.59 -2.83 -3.11
C THR A 108 -24.87 -1.81 -2.24
N VAL A 109 -25.61 -0.88 -1.61
CA VAL A 109 -25.04 0.08 -0.62
C VAL A 109 -24.26 -0.65 0.49
N LYS A 110 -24.74 -1.82 0.92
CA LYS A 110 -24.01 -2.68 1.87
C LYS A 110 -22.64 -3.08 1.33
N THR A 111 -22.53 -3.44 0.05
CA THR A 111 -21.26 -3.75 -0.60
C THR A 111 -20.33 -2.54 -0.58
N LEU A 112 -20.83 -1.36 -0.95
CA LEU A 112 -20.04 -0.13 -0.92
C LEU A 112 -19.52 0.19 0.49
N LEU A 113 -20.33 0.00 1.54
CA LEU A 113 -19.91 0.22 2.93
C LEU A 113 -18.89 -0.83 3.40
N MET A 114 -19.04 -2.10 2.98
CA MET A 114 -18.05 -3.15 3.27
C MET A 114 -16.69 -2.84 2.63
N LEU A 115 -16.68 -2.23 1.44
CA LEU A 115 -15.45 -1.79 0.77
C LEU A 115 -14.76 -0.59 1.45
N GLY A 116 -15.39 0.04 2.46
CA GLY A 116 -14.74 1.04 3.29
C GLY A 116 -13.86 0.46 4.41
N LEU A 117 -14.05 -0.81 4.77
CA LEU A 117 -13.26 -1.45 5.82
C LEU A 117 -11.76 -1.59 5.48
N PRO A 118 -11.36 -1.97 4.23
CA PRO A 118 -9.96 -1.92 3.79
C PRO A 118 -9.27 -0.59 4.07
N ALA A 119 -9.95 0.54 3.80
CA ALA A 119 -9.37 1.87 4.00
C ALA A 119 -9.02 2.16 5.46
N VAL A 120 -9.77 1.59 6.41
CA VAL A 120 -9.45 1.71 7.85
C VAL A 120 -8.17 0.94 8.18
N PHE A 121 -8.01 -0.27 7.63
CA PHE A 121 -6.82 -1.08 7.83
C PHE A 121 -5.58 -0.48 7.14
N ASP A 122 -5.74 0.06 5.91
CA ASP A 122 -4.66 0.75 5.20
C ASP A 122 -4.21 1.98 5.99
N LEU A 123 -5.16 2.84 6.39
CA LEU A 123 -4.83 4.04 7.16
C LEU A 123 -4.17 3.70 8.50
N LEU A 124 -4.69 2.73 9.24
CA LEU A 124 -4.11 2.28 10.50
C LEU A 124 -2.70 1.71 10.27
N SER A 125 -2.50 0.93 9.20
CA SER A 125 -1.20 0.40 8.83
C SER A 125 -0.21 1.52 8.56
N VAL A 126 -0.56 2.48 7.70
CA VAL A 126 0.29 3.62 7.36
C VAL A 126 0.68 4.40 8.62
N LEU A 127 -0.27 4.70 9.49
CA LEU A 127 0.00 5.44 10.74
C LEU A 127 0.96 4.68 11.66
N LEU A 128 0.71 3.38 11.89
CA LEU A 128 1.58 2.54 12.73
C LEU A 128 2.98 2.39 12.13
N MET A 129 3.09 2.27 10.82
CA MET A 129 4.36 2.13 10.12
C MET A 129 5.15 3.44 10.11
N VAL A 130 4.50 4.58 9.90
CA VAL A 130 5.17 5.90 9.99
C VAL A 130 5.65 6.13 11.43
N ALA A 131 4.81 5.86 12.44
CA ALA A 131 5.23 5.93 13.83
C ALA A 131 6.41 4.98 14.13
N GLY A 132 6.38 3.75 13.60
CA GLY A 132 7.48 2.80 13.70
C GLY A 132 8.79 3.34 13.12
N LEU A 133 8.75 3.92 11.92
CA LEU A 133 9.90 4.49 11.23
C LEU A 133 10.59 5.63 12.02
N MET A 134 9.88 6.29 12.94
CA MET A 134 10.46 7.32 13.81
C MET A 134 11.36 6.75 14.91
N HIS A 135 11.26 5.45 15.21
CA HIS A 135 11.98 4.80 16.31
C HIS A 135 13.03 3.77 15.85
N ILE A 136 13.05 3.40 14.56
CA ILE A 136 14.01 2.44 13.99
C ILE A 136 14.56 2.95 12.67
N SER A 137 15.72 2.44 12.26
CA SER A 137 16.31 2.80 10.96
C SER A 137 15.43 2.37 9.79
N ALA A 138 15.49 3.13 8.69
CA ALA A 138 14.70 2.86 7.49
C ALA A 138 14.93 1.45 6.91
N SER A 139 16.14 0.91 7.06
CA SER A 139 16.49 -0.44 6.64
C SER A 139 15.73 -1.51 7.45
N ILE A 140 15.75 -1.41 8.79
CA ILE A 140 15.03 -2.35 9.67
C ILE A 140 13.52 -2.24 9.41
N TRP A 141 13.00 -1.02 9.33
CA TRP A 141 11.60 -0.76 9.02
C TRP A 141 11.14 -1.46 7.73
N MET A 142 11.95 -1.35 6.67
CA MET A 142 11.64 -1.93 5.38
C MET A 142 11.70 -3.45 5.39
N LEU A 143 12.67 -4.04 6.09
CA LEU A 143 12.80 -5.49 6.23
C LEU A 143 11.68 -6.10 7.09
N LEU A 144 11.27 -5.41 8.17
CA LEU A 144 10.13 -5.82 9.00
C LEU A 144 8.80 -5.71 8.25
N ARG A 145 8.62 -4.67 7.44
CA ARG A 145 7.47 -4.56 6.51
C ARG A 145 7.38 -5.77 5.60
N GLY A 146 8.52 -6.20 5.06
CA GLY A 146 8.56 -7.35 4.15
C GLY A 146 8.07 -8.66 4.75
N GLY A 147 8.10 -8.76 6.09
CA GLY A 147 7.53 -9.87 6.85
C GLY A 147 6.01 -10.05 6.72
N GLY A 148 5.29 -9.10 6.12
CA GLY A 148 3.85 -9.20 5.89
C GLY A 148 3.42 -10.46 5.14
N ILE A 149 4.29 -11.03 4.30
CA ILE A 149 4.04 -12.31 3.62
C ILE A 149 3.69 -13.42 4.63
N VAL A 150 4.33 -13.43 5.80
CA VAL A 150 4.06 -14.43 6.84
C VAL A 150 2.64 -14.29 7.37
N PHE A 151 2.21 -13.07 7.69
CA PHE A 151 0.85 -12.82 8.17
C PHE A 151 -0.20 -13.09 7.10
N VAL A 152 0.04 -12.69 5.84
CA VAL A 152 -0.84 -13.00 4.70
C VAL A 152 -0.97 -14.52 4.55
N ALA A 153 0.13 -15.27 4.54
CA ALA A 153 0.09 -16.73 4.40
C ALA A 153 -0.68 -17.42 5.54
N LEU A 154 -0.46 -16.99 6.79
CA LEU A 154 -1.20 -17.49 7.95
C LEU A 154 -2.69 -17.19 7.83
N MET A 155 -3.05 -15.95 7.52
CA MET A 155 -4.45 -15.56 7.37
C MET A 155 -5.13 -16.23 6.18
N LYS A 156 -4.44 -16.43 5.07
CA LYS A 156 -4.95 -17.24 3.96
C LYS A 156 -5.29 -18.67 4.39
N GLN A 157 -4.37 -19.32 5.12
CA GLN A 157 -4.57 -20.70 5.58
C GLN A 157 -5.72 -20.83 6.59
N PHE A 158 -5.80 -19.91 7.55
CA PHE A 158 -6.71 -20.04 8.70
C PHE A 158 -8.02 -19.27 8.54
N ALA A 159 -8.03 -18.12 7.86
CA ALA A 159 -9.21 -17.25 7.73
C ALA A 159 -9.97 -17.45 6.41
N LEU A 160 -9.27 -17.74 5.30
CA LEU A 160 -9.89 -18.04 4.00
C LEU A 160 -10.04 -19.55 3.76
N GLY A 161 -9.26 -20.38 4.45
CA GLY A 161 -9.29 -21.83 4.29
C GLY A 161 -8.53 -22.34 3.07
N ASP A 162 -7.75 -21.47 2.41
CA ASP A 162 -6.91 -21.84 1.28
C ASP A 162 -5.80 -22.78 1.76
N ARG A 163 -5.47 -23.82 0.98
CA ARG A 163 -4.38 -24.75 1.30
C ARG A 163 -3.11 -24.32 0.60
N LEU A 164 -2.16 -23.76 1.35
CA LEU A 164 -0.84 -23.46 0.80
C LEU A 164 -0.06 -24.74 0.54
N THR A 165 0.67 -24.77 -0.57
CA THR A 165 1.51 -25.92 -0.91
C THR A 165 2.66 -26.06 0.11
N PRO A 166 3.19 -27.28 0.35
CA PRO A 166 4.31 -27.48 1.27
C PRO A 166 5.56 -26.67 0.88
N ALA A 167 5.77 -26.41 -0.42
CA ALA A 167 6.88 -25.58 -0.91
C ALA A 167 6.72 -24.10 -0.49
N MET A 168 5.51 -23.55 -0.52
CA MET A 168 5.24 -22.19 -0.04
C MET A 168 5.51 -22.06 1.46
N TRP A 169 5.17 -23.08 2.24
CA TRP A 169 5.44 -23.10 3.69
C TRP A 169 6.93 -23.04 4.02
N TRP A 170 7.79 -23.67 3.21
CA TRP A 170 9.24 -23.50 3.35
C TRP A 170 9.66 -22.05 3.12
N GLY A 171 9.15 -21.40 2.08
CA GLY A 171 9.40 -19.98 1.82
C GLY A 171 8.94 -19.07 2.96
N VAL A 172 7.73 -19.30 3.47
CA VAL A 172 7.18 -18.57 4.64
C VAL A 172 8.07 -18.78 5.87
N GLY A 173 8.55 -20.00 6.11
CA GLY A 173 9.48 -20.31 7.20
C GLY A 173 10.81 -19.56 7.10
N PHE A 174 11.40 -19.48 5.90
CA PHE A 174 12.62 -18.70 5.67
C PHE A 174 12.40 -17.20 5.90
N ILE A 175 11.27 -16.64 5.44
CA ILE A 175 10.94 -15.23 5.66
C ILE A 175 10.73 -14.97 7.16
N ALA A 176 10.02 -15.85 7.87
CA ALA A 176 9.82 -15.73 9.31
C ALA A 176 11.14 -15.72 10.07
N LEU A 177 12.10 -16.59 9.71
CA LEU A 177 13.44 -16.59 10.29
C LEU A 177 14.20 -15.29 9.98
N ALA A 178 14.12 -14.78 8.75
CA ALA A 178 14.77 -13.52 8.40
C ALA A 178 14.21 -12.34 9.20
N VAL A 179 12.89 -12.25 9.33
CA VAL A 179 12.21 -11.18 10.08
C VAL A 179 12.54 -11.24 11.57
N THR A 180 12.62 -12.43 12.17
CA THR A 180 13.02 -12.57 13.59
C THR A 180 14.46 -12.16 13.80
N MET A 181 15.38 -12.55 12.90
CA MET A 181 16.78 -12.10 12.96
C MET A 181 16.90 -10.57 12.84
N VAL A 182 16.17 -9.96 11.92
CA VAL A 182 16.15 -8.49 11.74
C VAL A 182 15.59 -7.80 12.98
N GLY A 183 14.48 -8.31 13.53
CA GLY A 183 13.86 -7.74 14.74
C GLY A 183 14.73 -7.88 16.00
N LEU A 184 15.54 -8.93 16.10
CA LEU A 184 16.47 -9.12 17.22
C LEU A 184 17.78 -8.33 17.06
N SER A 185 18.12 -7.89 15.84
CA SER A 185 19.39 -7.20 15.57
C SER A 185 19.66 -5.99 16.47
N PRO A 186 18.69 -5.11 16.81
CA PRO A 186 18.96 -3.97 17.68
C PRO A 186 19.08 -4.35 19.15
N MET A 187 18.58 -5.53 19.55
CA MET A 187 18.66 -6.04 20.92
C MET A 187 20.00 -6.75 21.18
N LEU A 188 20.62 -7.28 20.12
CA LEU A 188 21.91 -7.97 20.17
C LEU A 188 23.10 -7.04 19.92
N ALA A 189 22.85 -5.85 19.38
CA ALA A 189 23.88 -4.82 19.25
C ALA A 189 24.23 -4.27 20.64
N GLU A 190 25.46 -4.49 21.10
CA GLU A 190 26.04 -3.67 22.17
C GLU A 190 26.02 -2.20 21.74
N ALA A 191 25.68 -1.30 22.68
CA ALA A 191 25.39 0.11 22.44
C ALA A 191 26.17 0.72 21.25
N PRO A 192 25.51 1.14 20.15
CA PRO A 192 26.23 1.59 18.98
C PRO A 192 26.91 2.94 19.26
N ALA A 193 28.20 3.03 18.95
CA ALA A 193 28.80 4.30 18.56
C ALA A 193 27.96 4.90 17.42
N PRO A 194 27.73 6.23 17.40
CA PRO A 194 26.87 6.87 16.41
C PRO A 194 27.44 6.63 15.01
N SER A 195 26.73 5.86 14.19
CA SER A 195 27.04 5.72 12.77
C SER A 195 26.66 7.02 12.08
N GLU A 196 27.64 7.69 11.49
CA GLU A 196 27.45 8.84 10.62
C GLU A 196 26.55 8.45 9.43
N GLY A 197 25.44 9.18 9.22
CA GLY A 197 24.76 9.18 7.92
C GLY A 197 23.23 9.21 7.90
N ASP A 198 22.53 8.62 8.87
CA ASP A 198 21.06 8.59 8.86
C ASP A 198 20.47 9.46 9.97
N ALA A 199 19.99 10.65 9.59
CA ALA A 199 19.26 11.54 10.48
C ALA A 199 17.89 10.95 10.83
N ALA A 200 17.86 10.06 11.82
CA ALA A 200 16.64 9.77 12.57
C ALA A 200 16.30 10.99 13.45
N PRO A 201 15.06 11.50 13.45
CA PRO A 201 14.65 12.54 14.39
C PRO A 201 14.76 12.01 15.83
N ALA A 202 15.04 12.92 16.76
CA ALA A 202 15.38 12.62 18.15
C ALA A 202 14.41 11.62 18.79
N ALA A 203 14.99 10.54 19.33
CA ALA A 203 14.27 9.47 20.00
C ALA A 203 13.61 10.00 21.29
N ASP A 204 12.28 10.03 21.32
CA ASP A 204 11.54 9.95 22.57
C ASP A 204 11.77 8.57 23.21
N SER A 205 11.67 8.52 24.54
CA SER A 205 12.06 7.44 25.46
C SER A 205 11.44 6.05 25.24
N SER A 206 10.65 5.85 24.18
CA SER A 206 10.22 4.54 23.70
C SER A 206 11.29 3.96 22.77
N GLY A 207 12.18 3.13 23.32
CA GLY A 207 13.35 2.58 22.60
C GLY A 207 13.05 1.73 21.35
N PRO A 208 14.09 1.17 20.69
CA PRO A 208 13.97 0.44 19.42
C PRO A 208 12.89 -0.67 19.39
N LEU A 209 12.61 -1.27 20.55
CA LEU A 209 11.56 -2.28 20.71
C LEU A 209 10.16 -1.73 20.38
N ALA A 210 9.85 -0.49 20.76
CA ALA A 210 8.57 0.13 20.46
C ALA A 210 8.41 0.34 18.94
N GLY A 211 9.47 0.78 18.25
CA GLY A 211 9.46 0.92 16.80
C GLY A 211 9.30 -0.41 16.06
N ILE A 212 9.96 -1.47 16.54
CA ILE A 212 9.76 -2.84 16.02
C ILE A 212 8.31 -3.28 16.21
N ALA A 213 7.76 -3.12 17.42
CA ALA A 213 6.39 -3.53 17.73
C ALA A 213 5.34 -2.77 16.88
N LEU A 214 5.49 -1.45 16.75
CA LEU A 214 4.64 -0.61 15.90
C LEU A 214 4.72 -1.02 14.43
N THR A 215 5.93 -1.30 13.93
CA THR A 215 6.12 -1.75 12.55
C THR A 215 5.45 -3.10 12.31
N ILE A 216 5.62 -4.07 13.22
CA ILE A 216 4.97 -5.38 13.13
C ILE A 216 3.44 -5.26 13.17
N ALA A 217 2.90 -4.40 14.06
CA ALA A 217 1.47 -4.15 14.15
C ALA A 217 0.92 -3.50 12.86
N GLY A 218 1.67 -2.55 12.28
CA GLY A 218 1.32 -1.95 10.99
C GLY A 218 1.34 -2.96 9.84
N THR A 219 2.37 -3.80 9.78
CA THR A 219 2.47 -4.89 8.80
C THR A 219 1.34 -5.91 8.94
N PHE A 220 0.89 -6.19 10.17
CA PHE A 220 -0.27 -7.04 10.42
C PHE A 220 -1.57 -6.42 9.89
N CYS A 221 -1.79 -5.11 10.11
CA CYS A 221 -2.95 -4.39 9.57
C CYS A 221 -2.96 -4.37 8.03
N GLN A 222 -1.80 -4.17 7.39
CA GLN A 222 -1.66 -4.28 5.93
C GLN A 222 -1.98 -5.69 5.42
N SER A 223 -1.53 -6.71 6.14
CA SER A 223 -1.81 -8.10 5.77
C SER A 223 -3.30 -8.43 5.88
N LEU A 224 -3.98 -7.89 6.89
CA LEU A 224 -5.43 -7.96 7.05
C LEU A 224 -6.17 -7.32 5.87
N GLN A 225 -5.73 -6.15 5.44
CA GLN A 225 -6.27 -5.48 4.25
C GLN A 225 -6.18 -6.40 3.03
N TYR A 226 -4.99 -6.90 2.67
CA TYR A 226 -4.80 -7.70 1.45
C TYR A 226 -5.65 -8.98 1.43
N VAL A 227 -5.76 -9.65 2.58
CA VAL A 227 -6.57 -10.86 2.71
C VAL A 227 -8.07 -10.54 2.66
N TYR A 228 -8.49 -9.42 3.25
CA TYR A 228 -9.87 -8.97 3.17
C TYR A 228 -10.25 -8.61 1.73
N GLU A 229 -9.39 -7.90 1.00
CA GLU A 229 -9.61 -7.55 -0.41
C GLU A 229 -9.75 -8.81 -1.27
N GLU A 230 -8.84 -9.77 -1.12
CA GLU A 230 -8.93 -11.06 -1.81
C GLU A 230 -10.26 -11.75 -1.49
N LYS A 231 -10.67 -11.78 -0.22
CA LYS A 231 -11.94 -12.39 0.19
C LYS A 231 -13.15 -11.68 -0.43
N VAL A 232 -13.15 -10.35 -0.53
CA VAL A 232 -14.26 -9.59 -1.10
C VAL A 232 -14.31 -9.70 -2.63
N MET A 233 -13.16 -9.87 -3.28
CA MET A 233 -13.08 -10.07 -4.73
C MET A 233 -13.37 -11.52 -5.16
N ALA A 234 -12.88 -12.51 -4.42
CA ALA A 234 -13.00 -13.93 -4.77
C ALA A 234 -14.16 -14.66 -4.06
N GLY A 235 -14.69 -14.09 -2.97
CA GLY A 235 -15.80 -14.64 -2.21
C GLY A 235 -17.17 -14.24 -2.75
N ASP A 236 -18.18 -14.31 -1.88
CA ASP A 236 -19.60 -14.15 -2.26
C ASP A 236 -19.98 -12.76 -2.80
N VAL A 237 -19.17 -11.74 -2.52
CA VAL A 237 -19.44 -10.36 -2.90
C VAL A 237 -19.00 -10.07 -4.34
N GLN A 238 -17.98 -10.78 -4.84
CA GLN A 238 -17.40 -10.63 -6.18
C GLN A 238 -17.18 -9.17 -6.60
N ALA A 239 -16.63 -8.35 -5.70
CA ALA A 239 -16.47 -6.93 -5.97
C ALA A 239 -15.47 -6.70 -7.12
N PRO A 240 -15.80 -5.85 -8.11
CA PRO A 240 -14.86 -5.47 -9.17
C PRO A 240 -13.60 -4.80 -8.58
N PRO A 241 -12.39 -5.15 -9.04
CA PRO A 241 -11.13 -4.64 -8.44
C PRO A 241 -11.02 -3.10 -8.43
N TRP A 242 -11.43 -2.42 -9.51
CA TRP A 242 -11.40 -0.95 -9.56
C TRP A 242 -12.46 -0.28 -8.69
N LEU A 243 -13.61 -0.93 -8.49
CA LEU A 243 -14.61 -0.45 -7.53
C LEU A 243 -14.06 -0.55 -6.11
N LEU A 244 -13.39 -1.65 -5.77
CA LEU A 244 -12.76 -1.85 -4.46
C LEU A 244 -11.76 -0.73 -4.15
N ILE A 245 -10.75 -0.54 -5.02
CA ILE A 245 -9.72 0.49 -4.81
C ILE A 245 -10.32 1.90 -4.83
N GLY A 246 -11.31 2.13 -5.69
CA GLY A 246 -11.98 3.42 -5.75
C GLY A 246 -12.74 3.76 -4.46
N MET A 247 -13.46 2.79 -3.89
CA MET A 247 -14.15 2.97 -2.62
C MET A 247 -13.18 3.09 -1.45
N GLU A 248 -12.08 2.34 -1.46
CA GLU A 248 -11.00 2.49 -0.49
C GLU A 248 -10.40 3.90 -0.54
N GLY A 249 -10.07 4.41 -1.73
CA GLY A 249 -9.63 5.78 -1.93
C GLY A 249 -10.63 6.82 -1.45
N PHE A 250 -11.94 6.60 -1.68
CA PHE A 250 -13.00 7.46 -1.18
C PHE A 250 -13.08 7.51 0.34
N PHE A 251 -13.19 6.35 1.00
CA PHE A 251 -13.27 6.29 2.47
C PHE A 251 -11.95 6.73 3.12
N GLY A 252 -10.81 6.38 2.54
CA GLY A 252 -9.51 6.80 3.04
C GLY A 252 -9.30 8.31 2.92
N THR A 253 -9.69 8.93 1.79
CA THR A 253 -9.66 10.39 1.64
C THR A 253 -10.56 11.07 2.67
N LEU A 254 -11.76 10.50 2.92
CA LEU A 254 -12.69 10.99 3.92
C LEU A 254 -12.12 10.88 5.34
N LEU A 255 -11.55 9.72 5.70
CA LEU A 255 -10.91 9.49 7.00
C LEU A 255 -9.68 10.38 7.20
N CYS A 256 -8.84 10.55 6.18
CA CYS A 256 -7.72 11.49 6.23
C CYS A 256 -8.20 12.92 6.48
N THR A 257 -9.25 13.36 5.77
CA THR A 257 -9.78 14.73 5.89
C THR A 257 -10.49 14.96 7.22
N LEU A 258 -11.29 14.01 7.71
CA LEU A 258 -12.15 14.18 8.88
C LEU A 258 -11.54 13.70 10.20
N VAL A 259 -10.49 12.86 10.15
CA VAL A 259 -9.88 12.26 11.34
C VAL A 259 -8.41 12.64 11.43
N VAL A 260 -7.62 12.33 10.40
CA VAL A 260 -6.15 12.49 10.46
C VAL A 260 -5.76 13.96 10.48
N TYR A 261 -6.32 14.80 9.60
CA TYR A 261 -6.04 16.23 9.58
C TYR A 261 -6.43 16.92 10.88
N PRO A 262 -7.64 16.73 11.44
CA PRO A 262 -7.98 17.28 12.75
C PRO A 262 -7.04 16.84 13.87
N ILE A 263 -6.64 15.56 13.90
CA ILE A 263 -5.66 15.08 14.89
C ILE A 263 -4.30 15.78 14.67
N ALA A 264 -3.86 15.93 13.42
CA ALA A 264 -2.60 16.59 13.07
C ALA A 264 -2.58 18.08 13.45
N GLN A 265 -3.74 18.75 13.48
CA GLN A 265 -3.88 20.15 13.93
C GLN A 265 -3.85 20.30 15.47
N ILE A 266 -4.15 19.23 16.23
CA ILE A 266 -4.17 19.26 17.69
C ILE A 266 -2.83 18.74 18.26
N ALA A 267 -2.23 17.77 17.57
CA ALA A 267 -0.96 17.20 17.97
C ALA A 267 0.18 18.21 17.81
N PRO A 268 1.04 18.40 18.83
CA PRO A 268 2.17 19.31 18.75
C PRO A 268 3.18 18.80 17.72
N GLY A 269 3.73 19.71 16.91
CA GLY A 269 4.67 19.34 15.87
C GLY A 269 5.47 20.50 15.30
N PRO A 270 6.33 20.21 14.31
CA PRO A 270 7.33 21.14 13.81
C PRO A 270 6.77 22.25 12.91
N ASP A 271 5.54 22.09 12.40
CA ASP A 271 4.94 23.02 11.44
C ASP A 271 3.97 23.99 12.14
N HIS A 272 4.46 25.17 12.53
CA HIS A 272 3.66 26.21 13.22
C HIS A 272 3.00 25.74 14.53
N GLY A 273 3.65 24.82 15.25
CA GLY A 273 3.18 24.29 16.53
C GLY A 273 2.25 23.09 16.39
N VAL A 274 1.96 22.64 15.17
CA VAL A 274 1.16 21.44 14.87
C VAL A 274 1.97 20.44 14.03
N VAL A 275 1.49 19.19 13.93
CA VAL A 275 2.18 18.16 13.12
C VAL A 275 2.30 18.57 11.66
N GLU A 276 1.21 19.10 11.08
CA GLU A 276 1.19 19.61 9.72
C GLU A 276 0.10 20.65 9.59
N SER A 277 0.45 21.86 9.13
CA SER A 277 -0.50 22.93 8.85
C SER A 277 -1.00 22.82 7.41
N LEU A 278 -2.29 22.53 7.25
CA LEU A 278 -2.92 22.47 5.92
C LEU A 278 -2.79 23.81 5.15
N PRO A 279 -3.03 24.98 5.76
CA PRO A 279 -2.79 26.27 5.09
C PRO A 279 -1.35 26.45 4.60
N ASN A 280 -0.36 26.05 5.41
CA ASN A 280 1.04 26.15 5.03
C ASN A 280 1.37 25.22 3.85
N THR A 281 0.82 24.01 3.88
CA THR A 281 1.00 23.03 2.81
C THR A 281 0.40 23.52 1.49
N LEU A 282 -0.82 24.06 1.51
CA LEU A 282 -1.48 24.60 0.33
C LEU A 282 -0.72 25.79 -0.26
N LEU A 283 -0.22 26.69 0.59
CA LEU A 283 0.57 27.84 0.16
C LEU A 283 1.89 27.39 -0.52
N GLN A 284 2.59 26.43 0.06
CA GLN A 284 3.82 25.89 -0.53
C GLN A 284 3.58 25.24 -1.89
N ILE A 285 2.44 24.57 -2.08
CA ILE A 285 2.02 23.98 -3.36
C ILE A 285 1.72 25.10 -4.36
N GLU A 286 1.01 26.15 -3.97
CA GLU A 286 0.67 27.28 -4.85
C GLU A 286 1.92 28.00 -5.37
N HIS A 287 2.89 28.24 -4.48
CA HIS A 287 4.10 28.98 -4.82
C HIS A 287 5.12 28.19 -5.67
N SER A 288 5.03 26.85 -5.72
CA SER A 288 6.02 26.02 -6.41
C SER A 288 5.40 25.11 -7.47
N GLN A 289 5.60 25.46 -8.74
CA GLN A 289 5.19 24.64 -9.87
C GLN A 289 5.87 23.25 -9.86
N ALA A 290 7.09 23.15 -9.34
CA ALA A 290 7.79 21.87 -9.20
C ALA A 290 7.07 20.94 -8.22
N ILE A 291 6.59 21.47 -7.09
CA ILE A 291 5.80 20.70 -6.11
C ILE A 291 4.49 20.22 -6.75
N GLN A 292 3.79 21.09 -7.48
CA GLN A 292 2.56 20.71 -8.18
C GLN A 292 2.77 19.58 -9.19
N GLN A 293 3.83 19.65 -10.00
CA GLN A 293 4.15 18.61 -10.99
C GLN A 293 4.53 17.29 -10.33
N MET A 294 5.33 17.32 -9.26
CA MET A 294 5.71 16.12 -8.52
C MET A 294 4.52 15.51 -7.77
N ALA A 295 3.66 16.33 -7.17
CA ALA A 295 2.43 15.87 -6.51
C ALA A 295 1.45 15.24 -7.51
N LEU A 296 1.24 15.87 -8.68
CA LEU A 296 0.41 15.30 -9.74
C LEU A 296 0.99 13.98 -10.27
N GLY A 297 2.30 13.94 -10.54
CA GLY A 297 2.97 12.71 -10.98
C GLY A 297 2.87 11.59 -9.96
N PHE A 298 3.06 11.90 -8.67
CA PHE A 298 2.85 10.96 -7.57
C PHE A 298 1.41 10.45 -7.54
N CYS A 299 0.41 11.34 -7.63
CA CYS A 299 -1.00 10.98 -7.65
C CYS A 299 -1.36 10.02 -8.79
N VAL A 300 -0.89 10.29 -10.01
CA VAL A 300 -1.10 9.42 -11.17
C VAL A 300 -0.40 8.06 -10.99
N LEU A 301 0.83 8.05 -10.49
CA LEU A 301 1.56 6.80 -10.25
C LEU A 301 0.91 5.96 -9.16
N VAL A 302 0.39 6.58 -8.10
CA VAL A 302 -0.37 5.90 -7.04
C VAL A 302 -1.63 5.26 -7.62
N PHE A 303 -2.36 5.99 -8.47
CA PHE A 303 -3.53 5.45 -9.16
C PHE A 303 -3.17 4.20 -9.98
N ILE A 304 -2.11 4.28 -10.79
CA ILE A 304 -1.63 3.15 -11.60
C ILE A 304 -1.20 2.00 -10.68
N LEU A 305 -0.33 2.26 -9.71
CA LEU A 305 0.16 1.26 -8.76
C LEU A 305 -1.00 0.48 -8.14
N ASN A 306 -1.93 1.15 -7.48
CA ASN A 306 -3.01 0.48 -6.75
C ASN A 306 -3.96 -0.26 -7.71
N SER A 307 -4.23 0.30 -8.89
CA SER A 307 -5.04 -0.37 -9.92
C SER A 307 -4.39 -1.67 -10.41
N PHE A 308 -3.07 -1.69 -10.62
CA PHE A 308 -2.38 -2.89 -11.10
C PHE A 308 -2.08 -3.87 -9.95
N SER A 309 -1.81 -3.40 -8.74
CA SER A 309 -1.62 -4.26 -7.55
C SER A 309 -2.90 -5.03 -7.19
N VAL A 310 -4.07 -4.39 -7.22
CA VAL A 310 -5.33 -5.10 -6.98
C VAL A 310 -5.63 -6.12 -8.08
N LEU A 311 -5.26 -5.82 -9.33
CA LEU A 311 -5.37 -6.78 -10.43
C LEU A 311 -4.45 -7.98 -10.24
N VAL A 312 -3.25 -7.80 -9.67
CA VAL A 312 -2.39 -8.93 -9.26
C VAL A 312 -3.09 -9.79 -8.22
N THR A 313 -3.71 -9.20 -7.19
CA THR A 313 -4.49 -9.97 -6.21
C THR A 313 -5.63 -10.74 -6.87
N PHE A 314 -6.37 -10.08 -7.77
CA PHE A 314 -7.52 -10.67 -8.46
C PHE A 314 -7.14 -11.81 -9.41
N MET A 315 -6.05 -11.64 -10.15
CA MET A 315 -5.58 -12.62 -11.16
C MET A 315 -4.77 -13.76 -10.54
N LEU A 316 -4.08 -13.52 -9.44
CA LEU A 316 -3.21 -14.50 -8.78
C LEU A 316 -3.66 -14.77 -7.33
N SER A 317 -3.19 -13.98 -6.36
CA SER A 317 -3.59 -14.05 -4.94
C SER A 317 -3.02 -12.88 -4.12
N SER A 318 -3.48 -12.72 -2.87
CA SER A 318 -2.90 -11.72 -1.94
C SER A 318 -1.43 -11.99 -1.59
N VAL A 319 -0.97 -13.25 -1.70
CA VAL A 319 0.46 -13.58 -1.52
C VAL A 319 1.30 -12.92 -2.60
N TRP A 320 0.85 -12.94 -3.87
CA TRP A 320 1.53 -12.27 -4.98
C TRP A 320 1.53 -10.75 -4.84
N HIS A 321 0.49 -10.17 -4.26
CA HIS A 321 0.48 -8.75 -3.91
C HIS A 321 1.56 -8.43 -2.86
N ALA A 322 1.62 -9.20 -1.77
CA ALA A 322 2.65 -9.03 -0.75
C ALA A 322 4.07 -9.25 -1.30
N ILE A 323 4.23 -10.14 -2.28
CA ILE A 323 5.49 -10.32 -3.01
C ILE A 323 5.81 -9.08 -3.85
N LEU A 324 4.86 -8.53 -4.63
CA LEU A 324 5.05 -7.32 -5.43
C LEU A 324 5.60 -6.15 -4.59
N ASP A 325 5.04 -5.96 -3.40
CA ASP A 325 5.50 -4.92 -2.48
C ASP A 325 6.91 -5.15 -1.97
N ASN A 326 7.31 -6.40 -1.77
CA ASN A 326 8.66 -6.77 -1.39
C ASN A 326 9.68 -6.62 -2.54
N PHE A 327 9.25 -6.65 -3.80
CA PHE A 327 10.12 -6.37 -4.94
C PHE A 327 10.40 -4.87 -5.13
N ARG A 328 9.51 -3.99 -4.65
CA ARG A 328 9.61 -2.54 -4.86
C ARG A 328 10.90 -1.93 -4.31
N PRO A 329 11.41 -2.32 -3.13
CA PRO A 329 12.69 -1.79 -2.69
C PRO A 329 13.89 -2.33 -3.45
N ILE A 330 13.80 -3.58 -3.91
CA ILE A 330 14.87 -4.22 -4.70
C ILE A 330 15.08 -3.43 -6.00
N THR A 331 14.00 -3.04 -6.67
CA THR A 331 14.09 -2.23 -7.91
C THR A 331 14.67 -0.86 -7.66
N ILE A 332 14.41 -0.25 -6.49
CA ILE A 332 15.02 1.03 -6.10
C ILE A 332 16.53 0.86 -5.87
N TRP A 333 16.95 -0.20 -5.18
CA TRP A 333 18.38 -0.49 -4.99
C TRP A 333 19.09 -0.74 -6.32
N MET A 334 18.44 -1.45 -7.25
CA MET A 334 18.97 -1.65 -8.60
C MET A 334 19.10 -0.33 -9.35
N CYS A 335 18.10 0.55 -9.27
CA CYS A 335 18.13 1.87 -9.92
C CYS A 335 19.21 2.79 -9.34
N LYS A 336 19.46 2.71 -8.02
CA LYS A 336 20.51 3.46 -7.33
C LYS A 336 21.92 2.87 -7.49
N SER A 337 22.04 1.63 -7.96
CA SER A 337 23.35 0.97 -8.08
C SER A 337 24.23 1.70 -9.10
N PRO A 338 25.49 2.01 -8.76
CA PRO A 338 26.37 2.86 -9.57
C PRO A 338 26.61 2.36 -11.00
N HIS A 339 26.35 1.08 -11.29
CA HIS A 339 26.52 0.49 -12.62
C HIS A 339 25.42 0.88 -13.63
N LEU A 340 24.25 1.35 -13.18
CA LEU A 340 23.11 1.71 -14.04
C LEU A 340 22.91 3.22 -14.20
N SER A 341 23.67 4.04 -13.45
CA SER A 341 23.55 5.49 -13.51
C SER A 341 24.93 6.17 -13.51
N PRO A 342 25.63 6.20 -14.66
CA PRO A 342 26.80 7.07 -14.84
C PRO A 342 26.45 8.56 -14.96
N TYR A 343 25.16 8.96 -14.92
CA TYR A 343 24.73 10.34 -15.20
C TYR A 343 23.78 11.00 -14.18
N LEU A 344 23.36 10.32 -13.11
CA LEU A 344 22.71 11.03 -12.00
C LEU A 344 23.79 11.76 -11.19
N PRO A 345 23.70 13.08 -11.00
CA PRO A 345 24.65 13.80 -10.16
C PRO A 345 24.58 13.19 -8.76
N THR A 346 25.66 12.51 -8.38
CA THR A 346 25.94 12.17 -6.99
C THR A 346 25.86 13.48 -6.21
N SER A 347 24.86 13.60 -5.34
CA SER A 347 24.86 14.63 -4.31
C SER A 347 26.24 14.61 -3.63
N PRO A 348 26.92 15.75 -3.47
CA PRO A 348 28.20 15.78 -2.78
C PRO A 348 28.03 15.17 -1.38
N PRO A 349 29.04 14.45 -0.88
CA PRO A 349 29.03 13.97 0.49
C PRO A 349 28.82 15.17 1.42
N ARG A 350 27.76 15.11 2.24
CA ARG A 350 27.56 16.07 3.32
C ARG A 350 28.46 15.72 4.48
#